data_AF-A0A1W9RBM2-F1
#
_entry.id   AF-A0A1W9RBM2-F1
#
_cell.length_a   1.000
_cell.length_b   1.000
_cell.length_c   1.000
_cell.angle_alpha   90.00
_cell.angle_beta   90.00
_cell.angle_gamma   90.00
#
_symmetry.space_group_name_H-M   'P 1'
#
loop_
_entity.id
_entity.type
_entity.pdbx_description
1 polymer ?
#
loop_
_entity_poly.entity_id
_entity_poly.type
_entity_poly.pdbx_seq_one_letter_code
_entity_poly.pdbx_strand_id
1 'polypeptide(L)'
;MNYYKIYTMKHFTSFLWLLFSLLFLASCVSNQDKTDAKQKKQGQTTEVKKLAKAETTKPAVADETPAANKPSPEKVGPIENKPVPAPPGYSVYGPRKVPGSSGRPLIIFLDPHANGKIPVALYQNLAEEHGFLLIGSNEIRSGMSGREVIASFDSLFQMAKRDYPVDENRIYLMGFSGGARVALAFAEAYPEIKAVIASGAGIQAGVKAPKPTFSFLGMAGNEDFNMIEIINTDRSLKRQGFERAMIIFDGDHNWPPVAAAEEAFQWLDLVAMKEKPMPGGPTKIKAAEEWYLQKANSLKNEGRIFDSYEVAERGLTVLDGLTDLSSLRTLAGEIRKNPVYKEQLSEMVKTMQQEMGLQNNYMQAFTGEDMEWWAAELEKLNDPGTKQSEQLMKKRLLAFLGVMAYMISDRAVNEKDVEGSEKYLEIYRTLEPTNPEHAYLEAKRRMMMNEQSSALAYLRLAVVFGFVDKARLFNEPAFIPIHDNPEFIGLLE
;
A
#
# COMPACT_ATOMS: atom_id res chain seq x y z
N MET A 1 6.21 17.23 -7.22
CA MET A 1 5.22 17.69 -6.23
C MET A 1 5.25 16.64 -5.14
N ASN A 2 6.10 16.85 -4.11
CA ASN A 2 6.46 15.84 -3.11
C ASN A 2 5.23 15.43 -2.30
N TYR A 3 5.01 14.12 -2.15
CA TYR A 3 3.88 13.55 -1.42
C TYR A 3 3.79 14.03 0.02
N TYR A 4 4.94 14.31 0.62
CA TYR A 4 5.08 14.79 1.98
C TYR A 4 4.75 16.28 2.17
N LYS A 5 4.67 17.08 1.10
CA LYS A 5 4.40 18.53 1.21
C LYS A 5 2.92 18.89 1.33
N ILE A 6 1.98 17.93 1.20
CA ILE A 6 0.56 18.28 1.05
C ILE A 6 -0.37 17.73 2.13
N TYR A 7 -0.05 16.66 2.89
CA TYR A 7 -1.03 16.15 3.85
C TYR A 7 -0.48 15.70 5.20
N THR A 8 -1.21 16.18 6.21
CA THR A 8 -1.05 16.04 7.64
C THR A 8 -1.10 14.58 8.09
N MET A 9 -0.04 14.15 8.78
CA MET A 9 0.07 12.80 9.33
C MET A 9 -0.85 12.65 10.55
N LYS A 10 -1.82 11.75 10.44
CA LYS A 10 -2.74 11.36 11.53
C LYS A 10 -2.30 9.97 12.00
N HIS A 11 -1.66 9.91 13.17
CA HIS A 11 -1.56 8.72 14.03
C HIS A 11 -0.78 7.51 13.48
N PHE A 12 0.56 7.62 13.50
CA PHE A 12 1.48 6.50 13.24
C PHE A 12 1.91 5.75 14.54
N THR A 13 1.60 6.29 15.72
CA THR A 13 2.12 5.81 17.02
C THR A 13 1.39 4.60 17.62
N SER A 14 0.16 4.29 17.18
CA SER A 14 -0.63 3.12 17.64
C SER A 14 -0.31 1.80 16.89
N PHE A 15 0.74 1.83 16.08
CA PHE A 15 1.05 0.84 15.06
C PHE A 15 1.70 -0.45 15.57
N LEU A 16 2.44 -0.41 16.69
CA LEU A 16 3.15 -1.58 17.22
C LEU A 16 2.24 -2.57 17.99
N TRP A 17 1.14 -2.10 18.59
CA TRP A 17 0.30 -2.96 19.45
C TRP A 17 -0.86 -3.63 18.69
N LEU A 18 -1.29 -3.05 17.57
CA LEU A 18 -2.54 -3.45 16.92
C LEU A 18 -2.41 -4.69 16.02
N LEU A 19 -1.24 -4.90 15.40
CA LEU A 19 -0.97 -6.08 14.58
C LEU A 19 -0.84 -7.37 15.43
N PHE A 20 -0.39 -7.25 16.68
CA PHE A 20 -0.40 -8.36 17.64
C PHE A 20 -1.82 -8.86 17.92
N SER A 21 -2.81 -7.96 17.97
CA SER A 21 -4.23 -8.32 18.14
C SER A 21 -4.89 -8.87 16.87
N LEU A 22 -4.51 -8.39 15.67
CA LEU A 22 -5.07 -8.84 14.39
C LEU A 22 -4.71 -10.30 14.06
N LEU A 23 -3.47 -10.72 14.33
CA LEU A 23 -3.02 -12.11 14.12
C LEU A 23 -3.66 -13.09 15.11
N PHE A 24 -3.97 -12.64 16.33
CA PHE A 24 -4.65 -13.46 17.34
C PHE A 24 -6.12 -13.71 16.97
N LEU A 25 -6.81 -12.71 16.42
CA LEU A 25 -8.23 -12.82 16.02
C LEU A 25 -8.42 -13.63 14.73
N ALA A 26 -7.57 -13.46 13.70
CA ALA A 26 -7.63 -14.28 12.49
C ALA A 26 -7.31 -15.77 12.75
N SER A 27 -6.43 -16.04 13.72
CA SER A 27 -6.16 -17.40 14.22
C SER A 27 -7.34 -17.98 15.01
N CYS A 28 -8.20 -17.15 15.60
CA CYS A 28 -9.41 -17.61 16.30
C CYS A 28 -10.54 -17.95 15.32
N VAL A 29 -10.75 -17.16 14.27
CA VAL A 29 -11.77 -17.43 13.23
C VAL A 29 -11.47 -18.75 12.50
N SER A 30 -10.20 -19.00 12.15
CA SER A 30 -9.81 -20.28 11.52
C SER A 30 -9.79 -21.49 12.46
N ASN A 31 -9.81 -21.28 13.78
CA ASN A 31 -9.94 -22.35 14.78
C ASN A 31 -11.40 -22.61 15.18
N GLN A 32 -12.30 -21.64 15.06
CA GLN A 32 -13.73 -21.81 15.35
C GLN A 32 -14.38 -22.83 14.40
N ASP A 33 -14.02 -22.81 13.12
CA ASP A 33 -14.45 -23.81 12.13
C ASP A 33 -13.88 -25.22 12.37
N LYS A 34 -12.78 -25.33 13.13
CA LYS A 34 -12.17 -26.63 13.49
C LYS A 34 -12.68 -27.18 14.82
N THR A 35 -13.17 -26.32 15.72
CA THR A 35 -13.80 -26.72 16.99
C THR A 35 -15.25 -27.16 16.80
N ASP A 36 -15.98 -26.60 15.84
CA ASP A 36 -17.38 -26.98 15.56
C ASP A 36 -17.49 -28.33 14.81
N ALA A 37 -16.43 -28.75 14.12
CA ALA A 37 -16.33 -30.08 13.49
C ALA A 37 -15.92 -31.21 14.48
N LYS A 38 -15.49 -30.87 15.71
CA LYS A 38 -15.00 -31.83 16.72
C LYS A 38 -15.90 -32.03 17.93
N GLN A 39 -16.98 -31.25 18.09
CA GLN A 39 -17.98 -31.45 19.16
C GLN A 39 -19.28 -32.16 18.72
N LYS A 40 -19.39 -32.62 17.46
CA LYS A 40 -20.57 -33.36 16.95
C LYS A 40 -20.37 -34.88 16.80
N LYS A 41 -19.51 -35.47 17.63
CA LYS A 41 -19.28 -36.94 17.69
C LYS A 41 -19.14 -37.47 19.12
N GLN A 42 -20.14 -37.24 19.98
CA GLN A 42 -20.47 -38.15 21.07
C GLN A 42 -21.79 -37.75 21.74
N GLY A 43 -22.74 -38.68 21.75
CA GLY A 43 -23.93 -38.63 22.60
C GLY A 43 -25.16 -37.98 21.98
N GLN A 44 -25.98 -38.76 21.26
CA GLN A 44 -27.37 -39.06 21.66
C GLN A 44 -28.08 -39.78 20.51
N THR A 45 -28.00 -41.11 20.56
CA THR A 45 -29.12 -41.97 20.27
C THR A 45 -30.21 -41.75 21.33
N THR A 46 -31.47 -41.97 20.94
CA THR A 46 -32.74 -41.71 21.68
C THR A 46 -33.16 -40.23 21.55
N GLU A 47 -33.97 -39.82 20.57
CA GLU A 47 -35.37 -40.21 20.37
C GLU A 47 -35.71 -40.31 18.87
N VAL A 48 -36.11 -41.52 18.46
CA VAL A 48 -36.96 -41.71 17.29
C VAL A 48 -38.40 -41.51 17.76
N LYS A 49 -39.21 -40.84 16.93
CA LYS A 49 -40.69 -40.81 16.88
C LYS A 49 -41.33 -39.55 17.46
N LYS A 50 -41.59 -38.58 16.57
CA LYS A 50 -42.97 -38.16 16.29
C LYS A 50 -43.08 -37.44 14.95
N LEU A 51 -43.83 -38.10 14.06
CA LEU A 51 -44.73 -37.51 13.06
C LEU A 51 -44.11 -36.95 11.76
N ALA A 52 -43.84 -37.87 10.84
CA ALA A 52 -44.21 -37.71 9.43
C ALA A 52 -45.48 -38.52 9.16
N LYS A 53 -46.52 -37.85 8.63
CA LYS A 53 -47.74 -38.30 7.91
C LYS A 53 -48.70 -37.10 7.99
N ALA A 54 -49.32 -36.57 6.94
CA ALA A 54 -49.63 -36.98 5.58
C ALA A 54 -49.59 -35.69 4.71
N GLU A 55 -49.76 -35.62 3.39
CA GLU A 55 -50.47 -36.47 2.44
C GLU A 55 -50.12 -35.95 1.03
N THR A 56 -50.07 -36.87 0.08
CA THR A 56 -49.89 -36.64 -1.36
C THR A 56 -51.23 -36.64 -2.09
N THR A 57 -51.48 -35.72 -3.04
CA THR A 57 -52.28 -36.01 -4.27
C THR A 57 -52.01 -34.98 -5.42
N LYS A 58 -51.83 -35.55 -6.62
CA LYS A 58 -51.59 -35.07 -8.02
C LYS A 58 -52.88 -34.50 -8.71
N PRO A 59 -52.93 -34.20 -10.06
CA PRO A 59 -52.05 -33.47 -11.01
C PRO A 59 -52.82 -32.58 -12.07
N ALA A 60 -52.07 -32.04 -13.06
CA ALA A 60 -52.47 -31.48 -14.39
C ALA A 60 -52.95 -30.00 -14.39
N VAL A 61 -52.59 -29.13 -15.35
CA VAL A 61 -52.75 -29.23 -16.82
C VAL A 61 -51.73 -28.31 -17.54
N ALA A 62 -51.30 -28.74 -18.73
CA ALA A 62 -50.55 -27.96 -19.71
C ALA A 62 -51.51 -27.15 -20.61
N ASP A 63 -51.19 -25.91 -20.97
CA ASP A 63 -51.32 -25.49 -22.37
C ASP A 63 -50.60 -24.17 -22.72
N GLU A 64 -50.11 -24.18 -23.96
CA GLU A 64 -49.93 -23.09 -24.94
C GLU A 64 -49.02 -21.87 -24.66
N THR A 65 -47.86 -21.91 -25.32
CA THR A 65 -47.22 -20.73 -25.95
C THR A 65 -48.03 -20.20 -27.14
N PRO A 66 -47.98 -18.88 -27.37
CA PRO A 66 -47.81 -18.35 -28.73
C PRO A 66 -46.57 -17.46 -28.87
N ALA A 67 -46.00 -17.53 -30.07
CA ALA A 67 -44.76 -16.91 -30.49
C ALA A 67 -44.87 -15.40 -30.83
N ALA A 68 -43.67 -14.81 -30.93
CA ALA A 68 -43.26 -13.69 -31.79
C ALA A 68 -43.56 -12.24 -31.35
N ASN A 69 -42.51 -11.56 -30.90
CA ASN A 69 -42.02 -10.37 -31.60
C ASN A 69 -40.54 -10.10 -31.29
N LYS A 70 -39.68 -10.19 -32.30
CA LYS A 70 -38.30 -9.67 -32.28
C LYS A 70 -38.33 -8.16 -32.54
N PRO A 71 -37.67 -7.32 -31.73
CA PRO A 71 -37.12 -6.06 -32.22
C PRO A 71 -35.70 -6.30 -32.73
N SER A 72 -35.46 -5.93 -33.99
CA SER A 72 -34.12 -5.75 -34.56
C SER A 72 -33.37 -4.60 -33.87
N PRO A 73 -32.03 -4.59 -33.91
CA PRO A 73 -31.21 -3.80 -32.99
C PRO A 73 -31.33 -2.30 -33.25
N GLU A 74 -31.76 -1.58 -32.23
CA GLU A 74 -31.62 -0.14 -32.16
C GLU A 74 -30.12 0.19 -32.09
N LYS A 75 -29.64 1.01 -33.04
CA LYS A 75 -28.27 1.51 -33.04
C LYS A 75 -28.09 2.41 -31.82
N VAL A 76 -27.53 1.86 -30.74
CA VAL A 76 -27.10 2.63 -29.58
C VAL A 76 -25.88 3.46 -30.00
N GLY A 77 -26.09 4.77 -30.12
CA GLY A 77 -25.03 5.76 -30.28
C GLY A 77 -24.09 5.79 -29.07
N PRO A 78 -23.01 6.58 -29.12
CA PRO A 78 -21.99 6.59 -28.07
C PRO A 78 -22.61 6.93 -26.71
N ILE A 79 -22.46 6.02 -25.75
CA ILE A 79 -22.89 6.23 -24.36
C ILE A 79 -21.98 7.31 -23.76
N GLU A 80 -22.55 8.47 -23.49
CA GLU A 80 -21.93 9.53 -22.70
C GLU A 80 -21.50 9.01 -21.32
N ASN A 81 -20.31 9.44 -20.89
CA ASN A 81 -19.74 9.20 -19.57
C ASN A 81 -20.75 9.49 -18.45
N LYS A 82 -21.29 8.45 -17.83
CA LYS A 82 -21.76 8.56 -16.44
C LYS A 82 -20.71 7.91 -15.54
N PRO A 83 -20.04 8.68 -14.65
CA PRO A 83 -19.35 8.11 -13.51
C PRO A 83 -20.33 7.16 -12.82
N VAL A 84 -19.92 5.93 -12.53
CA VAL A 84 -20.69 5.11 -11.60
C VAL A 84 -20.69 5.89 -10.28
N PRO A 85 -21.85 6.28 -9.71
CA PRO A 85 -21.87 6.97 -8.44
C PRO A 85 -21.17 6.07 -7.42
N ALA A 86 -20.06 6.52 -6.84
CA ALA A 86 -19.42 5.80 -5.76
C ALA A 86 -20.32 5.94 -4.53
N PRO A 87 -20.78 4.83 -3.92
CA PRO A 87 -21.46 4.92 -2.63
C PRO A 87 -20.55 5.52 -1.56
N PRO A 88 -21.11 6.03 -0.45
CA PRO A 88 -20.34 6.62 0.63
C PRO A 88 -19.23 5.67 1.10
N GLY A 89 -18.02 6.19 1.30
CA GLY A 89 -16.90 5.44 1.91
C GLY A 89 -15.84 4.90 0.94
N TYR A 90 -15.97 5.05 -0.38
CA TYR A 90 -14.95 4.58 -1.33
C TYR A 90 -14.98 5.34 -2.67
N SER A 91 -13.94 5.13 -3.48
CA SER A 91 -13.76 5.72 -4.80
C SER A 91 -13.73 4.60 -5.84
N VAL A 92 -14.43 4.75 -6.97
CA VAL A 92 -14.52 3.69 -7.99
C VAL A 92 -14.22 4.23 -9.37
N TYR A 93 -13.47 3.45 -10.15
CA TYR A 93 -13.29 3.69 -11.58
C TYR A 93 -13.47 2.39 -12.37
N GLY A 94 -14.42 2.41 -13.30
CA GLY A 94 -14.71 1.31 -14.22
C GLY A 94 -14.32 1.69 -15.65
N PRO A 95 -13.54 0.87 -16.37
CA PRO A 95 -13.16 1.12 -17.76
C PRO A 95 -14.37 1.21 -18.69
N ARG A 96 -14.29 2.01 -19.76
CA ARG A 96 -15.39 2.19 -20.72
C ARG A 96 -15.72 0.92 -21.49
N LYS A 97 -14.71 0.10 -21.80
CA LYS A 97 -14.91 -1.17 -22.49
C LYS A 97 -15.78 -2.10 -21.66
N VAL A 98 -16.86 -2.60 -22.25
CA VAL A 98 -17.82 -3.54 -21.62
C VAL A 98 -17.07 -4.78 -21.10
N PRO A 99 -17.36 -5.26 -19.89
CA PRO A 99 -16.72 -6.47 -19.36
C PRO A 99 -17.08 -7.69 -20.23
N GLY A 100 -16.15 -8.64 -20.32
CA GLY A 100 -16.46 -9.96 -20.87
C GLY A 100 -17.42 -10.74 -19.96
N SER A 101 -17.85 -11.92 -20.40
CA SER A 101 -18.74 -12.79 -19.63
C SER A 101 -18.19 -13.19 -18.26
N SER A 102 -16.86 -13.14 -18.09
CA SER A 102 -16.16 -13.47 -16.85
C SER A 102 -16.14 -12.32 -15.82
N GLY A 103 -16.60 -11.12 -16.18
CA GLY A 103 -16.42 -9.91 -15.36
C GLY A 103 -15.09 -9.19 -15.63
N ARG A 104 -14.74 -8.25 -14.75
CA ARG A 104 -13.51 -7.44 -14.77
C ARG A 104 -12.53 -7.94 -13.71
N PRO A 105 -11.21 -7.95 -14.01
CA PRO A 105 -10.24 -8.03 -12.94
C PRO A 105 -10.37 -6.81 -12.03
N LEU A 106 -10.17 -6.99 -10.73
CA LEU A 106 -10.40 -5.98 -9.70
C LEU A 106 -9.08 -5.69 -8.97
N ILE A 107 -8.76 -4.40 -8.81
CA ILE A 107 -7.75 -3.94 -7.87
C ILE A 107 -8.44 -3.10 -6.78
N ILE A 108 -8.29 -3.53 -5.53
CA ILE A 108 -8.69 -2.73 -4.37
C ILE A 108 -7.47 -1.99 -3.81
N PHE A 109 -7.56 -0.67 -3.72
CA PHE A 109 -6.52 0.20 -3.20
C PHE A 109 -6.70 0.52 -1.72
N LEU A 110 -5.61 0.40 -0.96
CA LEU A 110 -5.53 0.71 0.46
C LEU A 110 -4.50 1.82 0.69
N ASP A 111 -5.00 3.02 0.96
CA ASP A 111 -4.21 4.21 1.25
C ASP A 111 -4.10 4.41 2.77
N PRO A 112 -2.91 4.75 3.32
CA PRO A 112 -2.73 4.86 4.76
C PRO A 112 -3.56 5.97 5.41
N HIS A 113 -4.10 6.91 4.63
CA HIS A 113 -4.94 8.01 5.09
C HIS A 113 -6.42 7.84 4.71
N ALA A 114 -6.83 6.66 4.22
CA ALA A 114 -8.18 6.44 3.71
C ALA A 114 -8.54 7.42 2.58
N ASN A 115 -7.58 7.67 1.67
CA ASN A 115 -7.82 8.48 0.49
C ASN A 115 -7.76 7.64 -0.79
N GLY A 116 -8.76 6.78 -0.97
CA GLY A 116 -8.91 5.93 -2.14
C GLY A 116 -9.01 6.69 -3.46
N LYS A 117 -9.36 7.99 -3.43
CA LYS A 117 -9.39 8.83 -4.63
C LYS A 117 -8.02 8.99 -5.27
N ILE A 118 -6.94 9.02 -4.47
CA ILE A 118 -5.58 9.23 -4.99
C ILE A 118 -5.17 8.11 -5.97
N PRO A 119 -5.08 6.82 -5.55
CA PRO A 119 -4.65 5.77 -6.45
C PRO A 119 -5.66 5.52 -7.59
N VAL A 120 -6.96 5.67 -7.34
CA VAL A 120 -7.99 5.55 -8.39
C VAL A 120 -7.78 6.59 -9.50
N ALA A 121 -7.58 7.86 -9.13
CA ALA A 121 -7.33 8.91 -10.11
C ALA A 121 -5.97 8.75 -10.81
N LEU A 122 -4.94 8.32 -10.07
CA LEU A 122 -3.59 8.13 -10.60
C LEU A 122 -3.53 7.04 -11.67
N TYR A 123 -4.28 5.95 -11.51
CA TYR A 123 -4.17 4.76 -12.36
C TYR A 123 -5.36 4.53 -13.30
N GLN A 124 -6.28 5.50 -13.44
CA GLN A 124 -7.46 5.36 -14.32
C GLN A 124 -7.12 5.00 -15.78
N ASN A 125 -6.02 5.54 -16.31
CA ASN A 125 -5.60 5.24 -17.70
C ASN A 125 -5.11 3.80 -17.84
N LEU A 126 -4.41 3.27 -16.83
CA LEU A 126 -4.00 1.86 -16.81
C LEU A 126 -5.21 0.93 -16.70
N ALA A 127 -6.25 1.36 -15.98
CA ALA A 127 -7.51 0.62 -15.96
C ALA A 127 -8.21 0.60 -17.32
N GLU A 128 -8.21 1.69 -18.09
CA GLU A 128 -8.75 1.70 -19.46
C GLU A 128 -7.99 0.73 -20.38
N GLU A 129 -6.66 0.71 -20.28
CA GLU A 129 -5.80 -0.13 -21.11
C GLU A 129 -5.94 -1.63 -20.79
N HIS A 130 -5.90 -1.97 -19.51
CA HIS A 130 -5.87 -3.36 -19.05
C HIS A 130 -7.25 -3.93 -18.71
N GLY A 131 -8.27 -3.08 -18.59
CA GLY A 131 -9.65 -3.49 -18.29
C GLY A 131 -9.96 -3.72 -16.82
N PHE A 132 -9.13 -3.22 -15.89
CA PHE A 132 -9.34 -3.36 -14.45
C PHE A 132 -10.44 -2.46 -13.90
N LEU A 133 -11.32 -3.03 -13.07
CA LEU A 133 -12.11 -2.27 -12.11
C LEU A 133 -11.20 -1.81 -10.97
N LEU A 134 -11.23 -0.52 -10.66
CA LEU A 134 -10.47 0.07 -9.57
C LEU A 134 -11.40 0.50 -8.45
N ILE A 135 -11.10 0.11 -7.22
CA ILE A 135 -11.84 0.54 -6.03
C ILE A 135 -10.85 0.99 -4.97
N GLY A 136 -10.90 2.24 -4.52
CA GLY A 136 -10.08 2.75 -3.43
C GLY A 136 -10.90 2.95 -2.16
N SER A 137 -10.42 2.42 -1.03
CA SER A 137 -11.06 2.63 0.27
C SER A 137 -10.93 4.09 0.74
N ASN A 138 -12.05 4.70 1.15
CA ASN A 138 -12.06 5.98 1.88
C ASN A 138 -12.37 5.82 3.38
N GLU A 139 -12.28 4.59 3.92
CA GLU A 139 -12.52 4.29 5.34
C GLU A 139 -11.29 3.72 6.04
N ILE A 140 -10.68 2.69 5.45
CA ILE A 140 -9.52 1.99 6.00
C ILE A 140 -8.30 2.92 5.98
N ARG A 141 -7.77 3.22 7.17
CA ARG A 141 -6.59 4.06 7.39
C ARG A 141 -5.72 3.49 8.52
N SER A 142 -4.51 4.00 8.61
CA SER A 142 -3.61 3.76 9.74
C SER A 142 -4.28 4.19 11.06
N GLY A 143 -4.04 3.43 12.13
CA GLY A 143 -4.52 3.72 13.48
C GLY A 143 -5.93 3.20 13.83
N MET A 144 -6.70 2.68 12.87
CA MET A 144 -7.96 1.98 13.17
C MET A 144 -7.73 0.71 13.97
N SER A 145 -8.69 0.29 14.79
CA SER A 145 -8.62 -1.00 15.47
C SER A 145 -8.78 -2.18 14.51
N GLY A 146 -8.25 -3.35 14.89
CA GLY A 146 -8.30 -4.52 14.01
C GLY A 146 -9.72 -4.93 13.63
N ARG A 147 -10.68 -4.77 14.57
CA ARG A 147 -12.09 -5.04 14.32
C ARG A 147 -12.69 -4.09 13.30
N GLU A 148 -12.37 -2.80 13.39
CA GLU A 148 -12.86 -1.79 12.45
C GLU A 148 -12.28 -2.01 11.05
N VAL A 149 -10.97 -2.31 10.96
CA VAL A 149 -10.30 -2.60 9.68
C VAL A 149 -10.95 -3.80 8.99
N ILE A 150 -11.19 -4.89 9.74
CA ILE A 150 -11.86 -6.09 9.21
C ILE A 150 -13.28 -5.76 8.75
N ALA A 151 -14.09 -5.10 9.60
CA ALA A 151 -15.46 -4.78 9.26
C ALA A 151 -15.60 -3.88 8.02
N SER A 152 -14.76 -2.84 7.91
CA SER A 152 -14.73 -1.97 6.72
C SER A 152 -14.28 -2.72 5.47
N PHE A 153 -13.26 -3.60 5.58
CA PHE A 153 -12.81 -4.39 4.43
C PHE A 153 -13.85 -5.42 3.98
N ASP A 154 -14.48 -6.14 4.91
CA ASP A 154 -15.56 -7.08 4.62
C ASP A 154 -16.71 -6.38 3.87
N SER A 155 -17.14 -5.22 4.38
CA SER A 155 -18.17 -4.41 3.74
C SER A 155 -17.78 -4.02 2.30
N LEU A 156 -16.55 -3.50 2.12
CA LEU A 156 -16.02 -3.12 0.82
C LEU A 156 -15.92 -4.30 -0.15
N PHE A 157 -15.42 -5.44 0.33
CA PHE A 157 -15.18 -6.63 -0.47
C PHE A 157 -16.48 -7.27 -0.94
N GLN A 158 -17.46 -7.44 -0.04
CA GLN A 158 -18.77 -7.97 -0.39
C GLN A 158 -19.55 -7.02 -1.31
N MET A 159 -19.46 -5.71 -1.08
CA MET A 159 -20.03 -4.71 -1.96
C MET A 159 -19.44 -4.81 -3.37
N ALA A 160 -18.11 -4.89 -3.49
CA ALA A 160 -17.45 -4.98 -4.79
C ALA A 160 -17.95 -6.18 -5.60
N LYS A 161 -18.09 -7.35 -4.96
CA LYS A 161 -18.59 -8.58 -5.59
C LYS A 161 -20.08 -8.53 -5.93
N ARG A 162 -20.89 -7.84 -5.12
CA ARG A 162 -22.34 -7.73 -5.31
C ARG A 162 -22.72 -6.73 -6.40
N ASP A 163 -22.07 -5.57 -6.39
CA ASP A 163 -22.51 -4.40 -7.17
C ASP A 163 -21.80 -4.28 -8.53
N TYR A 164 -20.70 -5.00 -8.72
CA TYR A 164 -19.91 -4.95 -9.95
C TYR A 164 -19.68 -6.34 -10.56
N PRO A 165 -19.57 -6.44 -11.90
CA PRO A 165 -19.24 -7.68 -12.57
C PRO A 165 -17.73 -7.96 -12.40
N VAL A 166 -17.35 -8.59 -11.29
CA VAL A 166 -15.96 -8.91 -10.95
C VAL A 166 -15.61 -10.34 -11.40
N ASP A 167 -14.43 -10.52 -11.98
CA ASP A 167 -13.83 -11.84 -12.19
C ASP A 167 -13.23 -12.32 -10.85
N GLU A 168 -13.90 -13.25 -10.19
CA GLU A 168 -13.49 -13.76 -8.87
C GLU A 168 -12.14 -14.50 -8.88
N ASN A 169 -11.60 -14.84 -10.05
CA ASN A 169 -10.25 -15.40 -10.18
C ASN A 169 -9.19 -14.32 -10.36
N ARG A 170 -9.57 -13.04 -10.35
CA ARG A 170 -8.70 -11.91 -10.65
C ARG A 170 -8.98 -10.73 -9.72
N ILE A 171 -9.01 -11.02 -8.42
CA ILE A 171 -9.13 -10.03 -7.36
C ILE A 171 -7.76 -9.80 -6.73
N TYR A 172 -7.34 -8.54 -6.68
CA TYR A 172 -6.01 -8.13 -6.25
C TYR A 172 -6.10 -6.98 -5.26
N LEU A 173 -5.11 -6.89 -4.37
CA LEU A 173 -4.94 -5.73 -3.50
C LEU A 173 -3.69 -4.96 -3.90
N MET A 174 -3.77 -3.63 -3.84
CA MET A 174 -2.60 -2.77 -3.88
C MET A 174 -2.63 -1.79 -2.73
N GLY A 175 -1.61 -1.81 -1.88
CA GLY A 175 -1.53 -0.94 -0.72
C GLY A 175 -0.25 -0.12 -0.71
N PHE A 176 -0.34 1.08 -0.13
CA PHE A 176 0.81 1.95 0.08
C PHE A 176 1.10 2.11 1.58
N SER A 177 2.36 2.03 1.99
CA SER A 177 2.82 2.22 3.37
C SER A 177 1.98 1.44 4.40
N GLY A 178 1.28 2.09 5.33
CA GLY A 178 0.34 1.41 6.24
C GLY A 178 -0.70 0.54 5.54
N GLY A 179 -1.22 0.98 4.39
CA GLY A 179 -2.17 0.22 3.56
C GLY A 179 -1.56 -1.02 2.90
N ALA A 180 -0.25 -1.03 2.61
CA ALA A 180 0.45 -2.21 2.08
C ALA A 180 0.45 -3.37 3.08
N ARG A 181 0.60 -3.03 4.37
CA ARG A 181 0.58 -4.01 5.47
C ARG A 181 -0.81 -4.58 5.68
N VAL A 182 -1.84 -3.73 5.56
CA VAL A 182 -3.24 -4.16 5.58
C VAL A 182 -3.54 -5.07 4.38
N ALA A 183 -3.03 -4.75 3.19
CA ALA A 183 -3.18 -5.58 2.00
C ALA A 183 -2.59 -7.00 2.20
N LEU A 184 -1.37 -7.07 2.74
CA LEU A 184 -0.71 -8.34 3.04
C LEU A 184 -1.50 -9.18 4.06
N ALA A 185 -2.02 -8.55 5.12
CA ALA A 185 -2.80 -9.24 6.14
C ALA A 185 -4.12 -9.79 5.56
N PHE A 186 -4.79 -9.04 4.69
CA PHE A 186 -6.03 -9.49 4.07
C PHE A 186 -5.83 -10.56 3.01
N ALA A 187 -4.76 -10.52 2.23
CA ALA A 187 -4.49 -11.58 1.27
C ALA A 187 -4.27 -12.95 1.90
N GLU A 188 -3.74 -13.01 3.14
CA GLU A 188 -3.67 -14.26 3.89
C GLU A 188 -5.06 -14.72 4.41
N ALA A 189 -5.95 -13.78 4.72
CA ALA A 189 -7.26 -14.08 5.30
C ALA A 189 -8.35 -14.41 4.25
N TYR A 190 -8.21 -13.96 3.00
CA TYR A 190 -9.23 -14.09 1.94
C TYR A 190 -8.65 -14.83 0.73
N PRO A 191 -8.90 -16.15 0.59
CA PRO A 191 -8.35 -16.97 -0.51
C PRO A 191 -8.73 -16.55 -1.94
N GLU A 192 -9.75 -15.70 -2.08
CA GLU A 192 -10.15 -15.10 -3.35
C GLU A 192 -9.12 -14.08 -3.87
N ILE A 193 -8.30 -13.51 -2.98
CA ILE A 193 -7.26 -12.56 -3.36
C ILE A 193 -6.09 -13.33 -3.98
N LYS A 194 -5.80 -13.07 -5.26
CA LYS A 194 -4.80 -13.81 -6.02
C LYS A 194 -3.42 -13.18 -6.01
N ALA A 195 -3.33 -11.88 -5.79
CA ALA A 195 -2.06 -11.18 -5.71
C ALA A 195 -2.13 -9.90 -4.87
N VAL A 196 -0.98 -9.52 -4.31
CA VAL A 196 -0.78 -8.26 -3.58
C VAL A 196 0.35 -7.47 -4.20
N ILE A 197 0.10 -6.19 -4.44
CA ILE A 197 1.12 -5.18 -4.73
C ILE A 197 1.33 -4.35 -3.47
N ALA A 198 2.48 -4.50 -2.82
CA ALA A 198 2.82 -3.79 -1.59
C ALA A 198 3.87 -2.72 -1.89
N SER A 199 3.49 -1.44 -1.76
CA SER A 199 4.37 -0.31 -2.05
C SER A 199 4.78 0.46 -0.80
N GLY A 200 6.08 0.77 -0.67
CA GLY A 200 6.62 1.60 0.43
C GLY A 200 6.55 0.95 1.82
N ALA A 201 6.07 -0.29 1.93
CA ALA A 201 6.10 -1.08 3.15
C ALA A 201 5.85 -2.55 2.84
N GLY A 202 6.52 -3.43 3.59
CA GLY A 202 6.40 -4.87 3.46
C GLY A 202 6.03 -5.50 4.81
N ILE A 203 6.64 -6.64 5.10
CA ILE A 203 6.47 -7.35 6.37
C ILE A 203 7.48 -6.78 7.36
N GLN A 204 6.97 -6.25 8.47
CA GLN A 204 7.81 -5.71 9.53
C GLN A 204 8.71 -6.78 10.14
N ALA A 205 9.88 -6.36 10.62
CA ALA A 205 10.77 -7.23 11.37
C ALA A 205 10.06 -7.85 12.59
N GLY A 206 10.24 -9.15 12.79
CA GLY A 206 9.61 -9.90 13.88
C GLY A 206 8.16 -10.34 13.62
N VAL A 207 7.51 -9.83 12.58
CA VAL A 207 6.18 -10.31 12.17
C VAL A 207 6.32 -11.59 11.35
N LYS A 208 5.50 -12.59 11.68
CA LYS A 208 5.45 -13.84 10.93
C LYS A 208 4.98 -13.56 9.51
N ALA A 209 5.70 -14.11 8.53
CA ALA A 209 5.31 -14.00 7.14
C ALA A 209 4.08 -14.88 6.80
N PRO A 210 3.27 -14.46 5.81
CA PRO A 210 2.07 -15.18 5.40
C PRO A 210 2.41 -16.49 4.68
N LYS A 211 1.41 -17.34 4.49
CA LYS A 211 1.54 -18.55 3.66
C LYS A 211 1.46 -18.23 2.16
N PRO A 212 2.18 -18.97 1.29
CA PRO A 212 2.20 -18.76 -0.17
C PRO A 212 0.87 -19.19 -0.81
N THR A 213 -0.15 -18.36 -0.65
CA THR A 213 -1.53 -18.57 -1.13
C THR A 213 -1.94 -17.52 -2.17
N PHE A 214 -1.07 -16.54 -2.40
CA PHE A 214 -1.22 -15.45 -3.37
C PHE A 214 0.18 -15.05 -3.89
N SER A 215 0.23 -14.41 -5.05
CA SER A 215 1.48 -13.88 -5.62
C SER A 215 1.80 -12.49 -5.08
N PHE A 216 3.08 -12.14 -4.94
CA PHE A 216 3.51 -10.89 -4.29
C PHE A 216 4.35 -10.00 -5.21
N LEU A 217 4.04 -8.71 -5.28
CA LEU A 217 4.89 -7.71 -5.91
C LEU A 217 5.25 -6.63 -4.89
N GLY A 218 6.52 -6.54 -4.53
CA GLY A 218 7.05 -5.45 -3.70
C GLY A 218 7.43 -4.25 -4.57
N MET A 219 7.11 -3.04 -4.13
CA MET A 219 7.51 -1.81 -4.81
C MET A 219 8.09 -0.78 -3.84
N ALA A 220 9.18 -0.11 -4.22
CA ALA A 220 9.70 1.01 -3.45
C ALA A 220 10.40 2.03 -4.35
N GLY A 221 10.33 3.30 -3.96
CA GLY A 221 11.23 4.31 -4.48
C GLY A 221 12.68 4.04 -4.02
N ASN A 222 13.67 4.39 -4.82
CA ASN A 222 15.07 4.31 -4.42
C ASN A 222 15.47 5.36 -3.35
N GLU A 223 14.63 6.37 -3.12
CA GLU A 223 14.75 7.36 -2.04
C GLU A 223 13.77 7.08 -0.88
N ASP A 224 13.02 5.97 -0.94
CA ASP A 224 12.10 5.55 0.10
C ASP A 224 12.84 4.95 1.31
N PHE A 225 12.62 5.50 2.51
CA PHE A 225 13.23 5.01 3.75
C PHE A 225 12.89 3.55 4.07
N ASN A 226 11.80 3.01 3.53
CA ASN A 226 11.39 1.60 3.66
C ASN A 226 11.87 0.71 2.50
N MET A 227 12.72 1.20 1.59
CA MET A 227 13.24 0.38 0.48
C MET A 227 13.88 -0.92 0.98
N ILE A 228 14.68 -0.85 2.05
CA ILE A 228 15.32 -2.02 2.66
C ILE A 228 14.28 -3.00 3.26
N GLU A 229 13.16 -2.50 3.80
CA GLU A 229 12.06 -3.34 4.30
C GLU A 229 11.43 -4.16 3.17
N ILE A 230 11.19 -3.53 2.01
CA ILE A 230 10.66 -4.21 0.81
C ILE A 230 11.64 -5.28 0.31
N ILE A 231 12.94 -4.97 0.23
CA ILE A 231 13.98 -5.94 -0.16
C ILE A 231 14.02 -7.13 0.80
N ASN A 232 13.93 -6.89 2.11
CA ASN A 232 13.95 -7.95 3.10
C ASN A 232 12.67 -8.80 3.05
N THR A 233 11.53 -8.17 2.76
CA THR A 233 10.25 -8.85 2.54
C THR A 233 10.32 -9.79 1.35
N ASP A 234 10.77 -9.30 0.20
CA ASP A 234 10.97 -10.09 -1.02
C ASP A 234 11.85 -11.33 -0.75
N ARG A 235 13.00 -11.15 -0.09
CA ARG A 235 13.90 -12.25 0.30
C ARG A 235 13.25 -13.24 1.27
N SER A 236 12.45 -12.75 2.21
CA SER A 236 11.72 -13.59 3.17
C SER A 236 10.66 -14.45 2.48
N LEU A 237 9.90 -13.85 1.57
CA LEU A 237 8.84 -14.53 0.82
C LEU A 237 9.42 -15.53 -0.20
N LYS A 238 10.53 -15.19 -0.87
CA LYS A 238 11.27 -16.13 -1.73
C LYS A 238 11.64 -17.42 -0.99
N ARG A 239 12.14 -17.31 0.26
CA ARG A 239 12.50 -18.47 1.10
C ARG A 239 11.30 -19.33 1.48
N GLN A 240 10.10 -18.77 1.44
CA GLN A 240 8.84 -19.46 1.75
C GLN A 240 8.12 -20.01 0.51
N GLY A 241 8.74 -19.89 -0.68
CA GLY A 241 8.19 -20.44 -1.92
C GLY A 241 7.09 -19.59 -2.55
N PHE A 242 7.02 -18.30 -2.23
CA PHE A 242 6.10 -17.40 -2.92
C PHE A 242 6.50 -17.20 -4.39
N GLU A 243 5.49 -17.18 -5.26
CA GLU A 243 5.61 -16.47 -6.54
C GLU A 243 5.70 -14.97 -6.23
N ARG A 244 6.84 -14.36 -6.56
CA ARG A 244 7.14 -13.00 -6.13
C ARG A 244 8.02 -12.25 -7.11
N ALA A 245 7.86 -10.93 -7.16
CA ALA A 245 8.73 -10.01 -7.87
C ALA A 245 8.91 -8.71 -7.07
N MET A 246 9.87 -7.88 -7.49
CA MET A 246 10.14 -6.59 -6.85
C MET A 246 10.50 -5.52 -7.88
N ILE A 247 9.97 -4.31 -7.69
CA ILE A 247 10.26 -3.13 -8.50
C ILE A 247 10.83 -2.04 -7.60
N ILE A 248 12.09 -1.66 -7.84
CA ILE A 248 12.66 -0.42 -7.33
C ILE A 248 12.60 0.61 -8.45
N PHE A 249 12.00 1.77 -8.17
CA PHE A 249 11.83 2.85 -9.15
C PHE A 249 12.47 4.15 -8.66
N ASP A 250 12.74 5.07 -9.58
CA ASP A 250 13.24 6.40 -9.22
C ASP A 250 12.10 7.19 -8.55
N GLY A 251 12.21 7.44 -7.24
CA GLY A 251 11.15 8.07 -6.46
C GLY A 251 11.35 8.01 -4.94
N ASP A 252 10.51 8.78 -4.23
CA ASP A 252 10.47 8.90 -2.78
C ASP A 252 9.42 7.95 -2.16
N HIS A 253 9.06 8.18 -0.90
CA HIS A 253 8.01 7.42 -0.19
C HIS A 253 6.62 7.91 -0.61
N ASN A 254 6.15 7.42 -1.75
CA ASN A 254 4.90 7.81 -2.40
C ASN A 254 4.29 6.61 -3.15
N TRP A 255 3.00 6.69 -3.48
CA TRP A 255 2.39 5.80 -4.47
C TRP A 255 3.25 5.75 -5.73
N PRO A 256 3.47 4.56 -6.32
CA PRO A 256 4.31 4.42 -7.50
C PRO A 256 3.85 5.33 -8.65
N PRO A 257 4.79 6.00 -9.35
CA PRO A 257 4.42 6.76 -10.54
C PRO A 257 3.80 5.84 -11.59
N VAL A 258 2.97 6.39 -12.48
CA VAL A 258 2.24 5.62 -13.51
C VAL A 258 3.16 4.70 -14.30
N ALA A 259 4.35 5.17 -14.68
CA ALA A 259 5.34 4.38 -15.42
C ALA A 259 5.84 3.14 -14.65
N ALA A 260 5.92 3.20 -13.31
CA ALA A 260 6.28 2.03 -12.49
C ALA A 260 5.07 1.13 -12.23
N ALA A 261 3.88 1.71 -12.06
CA ALA A 261 2.64 0.98 -11.84
C ALA A 261 2.17 0.22 -13.10
N GLU A 262 2.50 0.69 -14.30
CA GLU A 262 2.19 0.00 -15.56
C GLU A 262 2.76 -1.41 -15.59
N GLU A 263 4.02 -1.60 -15.17
CA GLU A 263 4.63 -2.92 -15.05
C GLU A 263 3.88 -3.80 -14.03
N ALA A 264 3.39 -3.22 -12.93
CA ALA A 264 2.60 -3.95 -11.94
C ALA A 264 1.25 -4.42 -12.51
N PHE A 265 0.59 -3.63 -13.36
CA PHE A 265 -0.65 -4.01 -14.04
C PHE A 265 -0.40 -5.12 -15.07
N GLN A 266 0.69 -5.03 -15.83
CA GLN A 266 1.13 -6.10 -16.72
C GLN A 266 1.46 -7.39 -15.95
N TRP A 267 2.12 -7.27 -14.79
CA TRP A 267 2.43 -8.41 -13.93
C TRP A 267 1.16 -9.15 -13.46
N LEU A 268 0.11 -8.43 -13.07
CA LEU A 268 -1.18 -9.04 -12.68
C LEU A 268 -1.82 -9.85 -13.82
N ASP A 269 -1.74 -9.34 -15.05
CA ASP A 269 -2.17 -10.09 -16.24
C ASP A 269 -1.33 -11.38 -16.41
N LEU A 270 -0.01 -11.32 -16.23
CA LEU A 270 0.90 -12.46 -16.38
C LEU A 270 0.69 -13.51 -15.28
N VAL A 271 0.47 -13.10 -14.03
CA VAL A 271 0.09 -14.00 -12.93
C VAL A 271 -1.19 -14.76 -13.29
N ALA A 272 -2.22 -14.06 -13.79
CA ALA A 272 -3.46 -14.71 -14.20
C ALA A 272 -3.24 -15.72 -15.36
N MET A 273 -2.32 -15.42 -16.28
CA MET A 273 -2.02 -16.30 -17.42
C MET A 273 -1.31 -17.60 -17.03
N LYS A 274 -0.59 -17.63 -15.91
CA LYS A 274 0.03 -18.85 -15.38
C LYS A 274 -1.02 -19.85 -14.89
N GLU A 275 -2.09 -19.34 -14.30
CA GLU A 275 -3.22 -20.16 -13.83
C GLU A 275 -4.12 -20.60 -14.98
N LYS A 276 -4.40 -19.70 -15.94
CA LYS A 276 -5.31 -20.00 -17.05
C LYS A 276 -4.97 -19.22 -18.32
N PRO A 277 -4.95 -19.88 -19.50
CA PRO A 277 -4.79 -19.18 -20.78
C PRO A 277 -5.87 -18.10 -20.99
N MET A 278 -5.43 -16.92 -21.40
CA MET A 278 -6.28 -15.76 -21.66
C MET A 278 -6.30 -15.37 -23.15
N PRO A 279 -7.39 -14.78 -23.67
CA PRO A 279 -7.41 -14.21 -25.01
C PRO A 279 -6.29 -13.18 -25.22
N GLY A 280 -5.52 -13.34 -26.30
CA GLY A 280 -4.36 -12.49 -26.58
C GLY A 280 -3.13 -12.79 -25.70
N GLY A 281 -3.17 -13.82 -24.86
CA GLY A 281 -2.08 -14.22 -23.96
C GLY A 281 -0.73 -14.36 -24.66
N PRO A 282 -0.59 -15.14 -25.75
CA PRO A 282 0.68 -15.28 -26.46
C PRO A 282 1.28 -13.94 -26.94
N THR A 283 0.43 -13.01 -27.41
CA THR A 283 0.87 -11.68 -27.83
C THR A 283 1.32 -10.83 -26.65
N LYS A 284 0.58 -10.85 -25.53
CA LYS A 284 0.94 -10.13 -24.29
C LYS A 284 2.23 -10.68 -23.67
N ILE A 285 2.39 -12.00 -23.62
CA ILE A 285 3.59 -12.67 -23.11
C ILE A 285 4.82 -12.26 -23.94
N LYS A 286 4.70 -12.30 -25.28
CA LYS A 286 5.78 -11.88 -26.18
C LYS A 286 6.13 -10.40 -26.00
N ALA A 287 5.13 -9.52 -25.89
CA ALA A 287 5.36 -8.10 -25.65
C ALA A 287 6.06 -7.84 -24.31
N ALA A 288 5.69 -8.57 -23.25
CA ALA A 288 6.36 -8.49 -21.96
C ALA A 288 7.81 -8.98 -22.03
N GLU A 289 8.09 -10.08 -22.72
CA GLU A 289 9.46 -10.57 -22.96
C GLU A 289 10.31 -9.52 -23.69
N GLU A 290 9.79 -8.96 -24.78
CA GLU A 290 10.45 -7.88 -25.54
C GLU A 290 10.71 -6.65 -24.66
N TRP A 291 9.73 -6.26 -23.82
CA TRP A 291 9.88 -5.14 -22.90
C TRP A 291 10.99 -5.37 -21.87
N TYR A 292 11.03 -6.54 -21.21
CA TYR A 292 12.08 -6.87 -20.24
C TYR A 292 13.47 -6.86 -20.89
N LEU A 293 13.61 -7.44 -22.08
CA LEU A 293 14.87 -7.44 -22.83
C LEU A 293 15.30 -6.01 -23.22
N GLN A 294 14.38 -5.21 -23.75
CA GLN A 294 14.67 -3.83 -24.17
C GLN A 294 15.03 -2.96 -22.97
N LYS A 295 14.26 -3.02 -21.88
CA LYS A 295 14.50 -2.22 -20.68
C LYS A 295 15.83 -2.59 -20.01
N ALA A 296 16.13 -3.88 -19.88
CA ALA A 296 17.41 -4.33 -19.33
C ALA A 296 18.59 -3.87 -20.21
N ASN A 297 18.48 -3.96 -21.55
CA ASN A 297 19.53 -3.47 -22.45
C ASN A 297 19.70 -1.94 -22.41
N SER A 298 18.62 -1.16 -22.28
CA SER A 298 18.69 0.30 -22.11
C SER A 298 19.50 0.66 -20.87
N LEU A 299 19.15 0.08 -19.71
CA LEU A 299 19.86 0.31 -18.46
C LEU A 299 21.33 -0.12 -18.53
N LYS A 300 21.62 -1.23 -19.24
CA LYS A 300 22.99 -1.67 -19.50
C LYS A 300 23.79 -0.63 -20.29
N ASN A 301 23.19 -0.04 -21.32
CA ASN A 301 23.81 0.98 -22.16
C ASN A 301 23.97 2.33 -21.44
N GLU A 302 23.10 2.64 -20.50
CA GLU A 302 23.17 3.81 -19.61
C GLU A 302 24.21 3.65 -18.48
N GLY A 303 24.87 2.48 -18.37
CA GLY A 303 25.81 2.20 -17.28
C GLY A 303 25.15 1.83 -15.95
N ARG A 304 23.81 1.74 -15.89
CA ARG A 304 23.02 1.25 -14.76
C ARG A 304 23.01 -0.29 -14.75
N ILE A 305 24.19 -0.89 -14.66
CA ILE A 305 24.38 -2.33 -14.88
C ILE A 305 23.70 -3.18 -13.79
N PHE A 306 23.69 -2.74 -12.53
CA PHE A 306 22.94 -3.39 -11.46
C PHE A 306 21.43 -3.38 -11.74
N ASP A 307 20.86 -2.22 -12.10
CA ASP A 307 19.42 -2.12 -12.40
C ASP A 307 19.04 -2.95 -13.64
N SER A 308 19.92 -3.01 -14.64
CA SER A 308 19.78 -3.90 -15.80
C SER A 308 19.63 -5.36 -15.40
N TYR A 309 20.44 -5.81 -14.44
CA TYR A 309 20.36 -7.17 -13.92
C TYR A 309 19.05 -7.40 -13.15
N GLU A 310 18.61 -6.46 -12.31
CA GLU A 310 17.36 -6.57 -11.56
C GLU A 310 16.14 -6.70 -12.50
N VAL A 311 16.10 -5.93 -13.59
CA VAL A 311 15.05 -6.05 -14.63
C VAL A 311 15.11 -7.42 -15.32
N ALA A 312 16.30 -7.90 -15.67
CA ALA A 312 16.44 -9.21 -16.30
C ALA A 312 16.05 -10.37 -15.36
N GLU A 313 16.44 -10.33 -14.08
CA GLU A 313 16.02 -11.32 -13.07
C GLU A 313 14.51 -11.28 -12.84
N ARG A 314 13.92 -10.08 -12.80
CA ARG A 314 12.47 -9.93 -12.70
C ARG A 314 11.76 -10.55 -13.89
N GLY A 315 12.20 -10.27 -15.12
CA GLY A 315 11.68 -10.90 -16.34
C GLY A 315 11.75 -12.42 -16.29
N LEU A 316 12.89 -12.99 -15.85
CA LEU A 316 13.03 -14.45 -15.67
C LEU A 316 12.01 -15.02 -14.68
N THR A 317 11.68 -14.28 -13.62
CA THR A 317 10.74 -14.75 -12.58
C THR A 317 9.28 -14.61 -13.03
N VAL A 318 8.96 -13.46 -13.62
CA VAL A 318 7.60 -13.15 -14.06
C VAL A 318 7.16 -14.01 -15.24
N LEU A 319 8.07 -14.30 -16.18
CA LEU A 319 7.78 -15.08 -17.39
C LEU A 319 8.03 -16.59 -17.24
N ASP A 320 8.47 -17.05 -16.06
CA ASP A 320 8.68 -18.48 -15.81
C ASP A 320 7.40 -19.29 -16.05
N GLY A 321 7.52 -20.35 -16.84
CA GLY A 321 6.38 -21.18 -17.28
C GLY A 321 5.51 -20.58 -18.39
N LEU A 322 5.77 -19.36 -18.86
CA LEU A 322 4.96 -18.69 -19.90
C LEU A 322 5.61 -18.67 -21.29
N THR A 323 6.94 -18.63 -21.38
CA THR A 323 7.68 -18.56 -22.65
C THR A 323 9.09 -19.16 -22.52
N ASP A 324 9.82 -19.29 -23.62
CA ASP A 324 11.25 -19.60 -23.58
C ASP A 324 12.04 -18.43 -22.98
N LEU A 325 12.93 -18.72 -22.03
CA LEU A 325 13.68 -17.71 -21.29
C LEU A 325 15.16 -17.64 -21.69
N SER A 326 15.54 -18.25 -22.81
CA SER A 326 16.96 -18.39 -23.20
C SER A 326 17.64 -17.04 -23.41
N SER A 327 16.95 -16.08 -24.04
CA SER A 327 17.45 -14.72 -24.27
C SER A 327 17.69 -13.96 -22.97
N LEU A 328 16.72 -13.97 -22.05
CA LEU A 328 16.84 -13.32 -20.74
C LEU A 328 17.94 -13.97 -19.89
N ARG A 329 18.05 -15.31 -19.92
CA ARG A 329 19.08 -16.04 -19.18
C ARG A 329 20.48 -15.74 -19.70
N THR A 330 20.63 -15.59 -21.01
CA THR A 330 21.88 -15.18 -21.66
C THR A 330 22.26 -13.77 -21.22
N LEU A 331 21.34 -12.80 -21.33
CA LEU A 331 21.57 -11.41 -20.91
C LEU A 331 21.95 -11.31 -19.41
N ALA A 332 21.17 -11.95 -18.53
CA ALA A 332 21.47 -11.95 -17.10
C ALA A 332 22.84 -12.60 -16.80
N GLY A 333 23.20 -13.66 -17.52
CA GLY A 333 24.50 -14.33 -17.41
C GLY A 333 25.67 -13.46 -17.86
N GLU A 334 25.50 -12.66 -18.92
CA GLU A 334 26.49 -11.66 -19.35
C GLU A 334 26.65 -10.55 -18.31
N ILE A 335 25.55 -10.01 -17.81
CA ILE A 335 25.58 -8.92 -16.82
C ILE A 335 26.28 -9.38 -15.53
N ARG A 336 25.97 -10.58 -15.03
CA ARG A 336 26.62 -11.15 -13.84
C ARG A 336 28.15 -11.27 -13.97
N LYS A 337 28.67 -11.44 -15.18
CA LYS A 337 30.11 -11.53 -15.46
C LYS A 337 30.78 -10.15 -15.58
N ASN A 338 30.01 -9.09 -15.80
CA ASN A 338 30.51 -7.72 -15.94
C ASN A 338 31.16 -7.24 -14.63
N PRO A 339 32.40 -6.73 -14.64
CA PRO A 339 33.04 -6.19 -13.44
C PRO A 339 32.30 -4.99 -12.83
N VAL A 340 31.69 -4.13 -13.66
CA VAL A 340 30.90 -2.96 -13.21
C VAL A 340 29.67 -3.40 -12.42
N TYR A 341 29.01 -4.50 -12.84
CA TYR A 341 27.91 -5.10 -12.07
C TYR A 341 28.36 -5.49 -10.66
N LYS A 342 29.50 -6.17 -10.55
CA LYS A 342 30.04 -6.63 -9.25
C LYS A 342 30.41 -5.46 -8.35
N GLU A 343 30.96 -4.40 -8.92
CA GLU A 343 31.26 -3.16 -8.20
C GLU A 343 29.98 -2.49 -7.70
N GLN A 344 29.00 -2.24 -8.57
CA GLN A 344 27.72 -1.62 -8.19
C GLN A 344 26.95 -2.46 -7.17
N LEU A 345 26.92 -3.78 -7.31
CA LEU A 345 26.32 -4.69 -6.33
C LEU A 345 27.02 -4.59 -4.97
N SER A 346 28.36 -4.62 -4.96
CA SER A 346 29.15 -4.49 -3.73
C SER A 346 28.89 -3.15 -3.03
N GLU A 347 28.82 -2.07 -3.81
CA GLU A 347 28.52 -0.73 -3.32
C GLU A 347 27.11 -0.64 -2.72
N MET A 348 26.10 -1.18 -3.42
CA MET A 348 24.71 -1.24 -2.92
C MET A 348 24.59 -2.05 -1.62
N VAL A 349 25.27 -3.20 -1.53
CA VAL A 349 25.29 -4.00 -0.29
C VAL A 349 25.95 -3.23 0.85
N LYS A 350 27.08 -2.57 0.58
CA LYS A 350 27.79 -1.76 1.57
C LYS A 350 26.92 -0.61 2.09
N THR A 351 26.28 0.15 1.21
CA THR A 351 25.45 1.29 1.62
C THR A 351 24.21 0.83 2.38
N MET A 352 23.54 -0.25 1.97
CA MET A 352 22.42 -0.81 2.74
C MET A 352 22.83 -1.24 4.15
N GLN A 353 24.02 -1.84 4.33
CA GLN A 353 24.52 -2.22 5.65
C GLN A 353 24.82 -1.00 6.52
N GLN A 354 25.45 0.03 5.93
CA GLN A 354 25.70 1.30 6.61
C GLN A 354 24.40 1.99 7.02
N GLU A 355 23.41 2.02 6.11
CA GLU A 355 22.09 2.60 6.35
C GLU A 355 21.39 1.95 7.53
N MET A 356 21.31 0.62 7.58
CA MET A 356 20.69 -0.10 8.71
C MET A 356 21.42 0.19 10.03
N GLY A 357 22.76 0.31 10.01
CA GLY A 357 23.55 0.69 11.18
C GLY A 357 23.24 2.11 11.66
N LEU A 358 23.19 3.07 10.73
CA LEU A 358 22.89 4.46 11.03
C LEU A 358 21.45 4.63 11.53
N GLN A 359 20.47 3.97 10.92
CA GLN A 359 19.08 3.97 11.41
C GLN A 359 19.02 3.53 12.88
N ASN A 360 19.68 2.43 13.25
CA ASN A 360 19.71 1.95 14.63
C ASN A 360 20.40 2.96 15.59
N ASN A 361 21.48 3.60 15.16
CA ASN A 361 22.18 4.60 15.97
C ASN A 361 21.31 5.85 16.17
N TYR A 362 20.68 6.35 15.12
CA TYR A 362 19.81 7.52 15.17
C TYR A 362 18.61 7.33 16.09
N MET A 363 18.03 6.13 16.13
CA MET A 363 16.97 5.79 17.09
C MET A 363 17.38 6.04 18.54
N GLN A 364 18.64 5.74 18.90
CA GLN A 364 19.17 5.98 20.24
C GLN A 364 19.55 7.45 20.45
N ALA A 365 20.03 8.12 19.39
CA ALA A 365 20.49 9.50 19.42
C ALA A 365 19.38 10.51 19.74
N PHE A 366 18.11 10.23 19.37
CA PHE A 366 16.99 11.09 19.73
C PHE A 366 16.95 11.35 21.26
N THR A 367 17.14 10.30 22.05
CA THR A 367 17.20 10.42 23.52
C THR A 367 18.58 10.81 24.02
N GLY A 368 19.66 10.28 23.43
CA GLY A 368 21.00 10.33 24.02
C GLY A 368 21.86 11.54 23.65
N GLU A 369 21.66 12.13 22.47
CA GLU A 369 22.59 13.13 21.90
C GLU A 369 22.00 14.54 21.93
N ASP A 370 22.82 15.58 22.06
CA ASP A 370 22.37 16.98 22.12
C ASP A 370 22.17 17.63 20.74
N MET A 371 21.76 18.91 20.72
CA MET A 371 21.52 19.63 19.48
C MET A 371 22.80 19.99 18.72
N GLU A 372 23.96 20.07 19.38
CA GLU A 372 25.24 20.29 18.70
C GLU A 372 25.63 19.05 17.89
N TRP A 373 25.42 17.87 18.48
CA TRP A 373 25.58 16.60 17.79
C TRP A 373 24.63 16.47 16.60
N TRP A 374 23.34 16.79 16.79
CA TRP A 374 22.35 16.74 15.70
C TRP A 374 22.70 17.71 14.57
N ALA A 375 23.13 18.93 14.88
CA ALA A 375 23.56 19.88 13.85
C ALA A 375 24.72 19.33 13.02
N ALA A 376 25.75 18.78 13.66
CA ALA A 376 26.89 18.19 12.98
C ALA A 376 26.52 16.95 12.15
N GLU A 377 25.57 16.14 12.63
CA GLU A 377 25.14 14.94 11.92
C GLU A 377 24.27 15.27 10.71
N LEU A 378 23.36 16.24 10.83
CA LEU A 378 22.55 16.71 9.71
C LEU A 378 23.40 17.41 8.65
N GLU A 379 24.47 18.11 9.02
CA GLU A 379 25.44 18.66 8.07
C GLU A 379 26.07 17.55 7.22
N LYS A 380 26.50 16.45 7.83
CA LYS A 380 27.08 15.29 7.10
C LYS A 380 26.07 14.60 6.17
N LEU A 381 24.81 14.51 6.59
CA LEU A 381 23.75 13.90 5.78
C LEU A 381 23.30 14.80 4.62
N ASN A 382 23.35 16.12 4.80
CA ASN A 382 23.01 17.08 3.76
C ASN A 382 24.14 17.28 2.73
N ASP A 383 25.39 16.94 3.07
CA ASP A 383 26.46 16.81 2.08
C ASP A 383 26.11 15.64 1.12
N PRO A 384 25.84 15.90 -0.17
CA PRO A 384 25.46 14.85 -1.10
C PRO A 384 26.55 13.80 -1.29
N GLY A 385 27.83 14.12 -1.05
CA GLY A 385 28.93 13.24 -1.41
C GLY A 385 29.06 13.02 -2.92
N THR A 386 29.95 12.11 -3.31
CA THR A 386 30.37 11.97 -4.74
C THR A 386 29.75 10.78 -5.45
N LYS A 387 29.29 9.75 -4.71
CA LYS A 387 28.73 8.53 -5.27
C LYS A 387 27.21 8.53 -5.22
N GLN A 388 26.56 8.09 -6.29
CA GLN A 388 25.10 8.03 -6.37
C GLN A 388 24.48 7.14 -5.29
N SER A 389 25.11 6.00 -4.97
CA SER A 389 24.61 5.10 -3.92
C SER A 389 24.60 5.74 -2.52
N GLU A 390 25.61 6.57 -2.23
CA GLU A 390 25.72 7.33 -1.00
C GLU A 390 24.68 8.44 -0.95
N GLN A 391 24.48 9.16 -2.07
CA GLN A 391 23.43 10.18 -2.19
C GLN A 391 22.05 9.58 -1.89
N LEU A 392 21.71 8.45 -2.52
CA LEU A 392 20.43 7.77 -2.30
C LEU A 392 20.28 7.28 -0.85
N MET A 393 21.35 6.72 -0.25
CA MET A 393 21.36 6.33 1.15
C MET A 393 21.09 7.51 2.08
N LYS A 394 21.78 8.65 1.89
CA LYS A 394 21.59 9.85 2.70
C LYS A 394 20.18 10.41 2.58
N LYS A 395 19.60 10.42 1.37
CA LYS A 395 18.19 10.79 1.17
C LYS A 395 17.23 9.88 1.94
N ARG A 396 17.43 8.56 1.89
CA ARG A 396 16.63 7.59 2.66
C ARG A 396 16.79 7.80 4.17
N LEU A 397 18.00 8.10 4.65
CA LEU A 397 18.27 8.39 6.07
C LEU A 397 17.59 9.69 6.52
N LEU A 398 17.62 10.74 5.70
CA LEU A 398 16.90 12.00 5.99
C LEU A 398 15.38 11.76 6.03
N ALA A 399 14.82 11.02 5.07
CA ALA A 399 13.41 10.65 5.07
C ALA A 399 13.03 9.81 6.31
N PHE A 400 13.89 8.85 6.69
CA PHE A 400 13.75 8.07 7.92
C PHE A 400 13.71 8.96 9.16
N LEU A 401 14.70 9.87 9.29
CA LEU A 401 14.79 10.81 10.41
C LEU A 401 13.58 11.73 10.49
N GLY A 402 13.08 12.24 9.35
CA GLY A 402 11.88 13.08 9.32
C GLY A 402 10.65 12.36 9.86
N VAL A 403 10.43 11.10 9.46
CA VAL A 403 9.33 10.27 10.00
C VAL A 403 9.52 9.99 11.49
N MET A 404 10.74 9.65 11.91
CA MET A 404 11.02 9.38 13.32
C MET A 404 10.87 10.62 14.21
N ALA A 405 11.33 11.78 13.75
CA ALA A 405 11.20 13.04 14.46
C ALA A 405 9.72 13.40 14.63
N TYR A 406 8.91 13.28 13.58
CA TYR A 406 7.45 13.41 13.69
C TYR A 406 6.86 12.45 14.73
N MET A 407 7.17 11.15 14.65
CA MET A 407 6.59 10.14 15.53
C MET A 407 6.92 10.38 17.02
N ILE A 408 8.17 10.73 17.30
CA ILE A 408 8.65 10.96 18.66
C ILE A 408 8.08 12.29 19.19
N SER A 409 8.06 13.35 18.38
CA SER A 409 7.42 14.63 18.73
C SER A 409 5.93 14.48 18.99
N ASP A 410 5.18 13.84 18.09
CA ASP A 410 3.74 13.61 18.24
C ASP A 410 3.44 12.83 19.52
N ARG A 411 4.22 11.77 19.78
CA ARG A 411 4.11 11.01 21.02
C ARG A 411 4.35 11.87 22.25
N ALA A 412 5.49 12.55 22.33
CA ALA A 412 5.86 13.35 23.50
C ALA A 412 4.83 14.45 23.78
N VAL A 413 4.37 15.15 22.74
CA VAL A 413 3.31 16.17 22.85
C VAL A 413 1.99 15.53 23.33
N ASN A 414 1.56 14.41 22.75
CA ASN A 414 0.30 13.76 23.15
C ASN A 414 0.35 13.14 24.56
N GLU A 415 1.52 12.70 25.01
CA GLU A 415 1.78 12.24 26.39
C GLU A 415 1.96 13.42 27.37
N LYS A 416 1.89 14.67 26.89
CA LYS A 416 2.06 15.92 27.65
C LYS A 416 3.45 16.09 28.28
N ASP A 417 4.47 15.48 27.68
CA ASP A 417 5.88 15.70 28.04
C ASP A 417 6.38 17.02 27.43
N VAL A 418 6.08 18.14 28.10
CA VAL A 418 6.39 19.50 27.63
C VAL A 418 7.90 19.74 27.52
N GLU A 419 8.68 19.18 28.44
CA GLU A 419 10.14 19.38 28.48
C GLU A 419 10.84 18.50 27.45
N GLY A 420 10.50 17.21 27.38
CA GLY A 420 11.08 16.30 26.39
C GLY A 420 10.69 16.63 24.94
N SER A 421 9.47 17.13 24.71
CA SER A 421 8.99 17.47 23.37
C SER A 421 9.73 18.66 22.74
N GLU A 422 10.30 19.59 23.50
CA GLU A 422 11.06 20.74 22.96
C GLU A 422 12.20 20.26 22.05
N LYS A 423 13.05 19.37 22.57
CA LYS A 423 14.19 18.83 21.82
C LYS A 423 13.75 18.09 20.56
N TYR A 424 12.73 17.24 20.66
CA TYR A 424 12.25 16.47 19.51
C TYR A 424 11.67 17.38 18.42
N LEU A 425 10.91 18.41 18.82
CA LEU A 425 10.36 19.40 17.87
C LEU A 425 11.44 20.27 17.24
N GLU A 426 12.55 20.55 17.95
CA GLU A 426 13.70 21.26 17.39
C GLU A 426 14.45 20.40 16.36
N ILE A 427 14.66 19.12 16.65
CA ILE A 427 15.20 18.16 15.66
C ILE A 427 14.27 18.10 14.44
N TYR A 428 12.95 17.98 14.67
CA TYR A 428 11.98 17.85 13.59
C TYR A 428 11.94 19.08 12.68
N ARG A 429 11.87 20.29 13.23
CA ARG A 429 11.86 21.52 12.42
C ARG A 429 13.20 21.79 11.72
N THR A 430 14.31 21.25 12.23
CA THR A 430 15.61 21.33 11.55
C THR A 430 15.67 20.40 10.33
N LEU A 431 15.14 19.18 10.48
CA LEU A 431 15.04 18.20 9.39
C LEU A 431 14.06 18.65 8.29
N GLU A 432 12.90 19.16 8.70
CA GLU A 432 11.74 19.38 7.85
C GLU A 432 11.17 20.80 8.08
N PRO A 433 11.94 21.87 7.79
CA PRO A 433 11.61 23.24 8.21
C PRO A 433 10.30 23.76 7.63
N THR A 434 9.87 23.27 6.47
CA THR A 434 8.62 23.67 5.81
C THR A 434 7.48 22.67 6.04
N ASN A 435 7.64 21.67 6.90
CA ASN A 435 6.58 20.72 7.17
C ASN A 435 5.58 21.33 8.18
N PRO A 436 4.27 21.37 7.90
CA PRO A 436 3.31 22.00 8.78
C PRO A 436 3.15 21.31 10.15
N GLU A 437 3.49 20.01 10.25
CA GLU A 437 3.24 19.22 11.46
C GLU A 437 4.09 19.67 12.66
N HIS A 438 5.35 20.07 12.46
CA HIS A 438 6.18 20.52 13.59
C HIS A 438 5.59 21.79 14.22
N ALA A 439 5.06 22.70 13.40
CA ALA A 439 4.41 23.92 13.86
C ALA A 439 3.06 23.61 14.55
N TYR A 440 2.28 22.68 14.01
CA TYR A 440 1.03 22.22 14.64
C TYR A 440 1.30 21.60 16.04
N LEU A 441 2.30 20.72 16.15
CA LEU A 441 2.66 20.07 17.41
C LEU A 441 3.23 21.07 18.42
N GLU A 442 4.04 22.03 17.97
CA GLU A 442 4.55 23.11 18.82
C GLU A 442 3.40 23.99 19.34
N ALA A 443 2.40 24.31 18.51
CA ALA A 443 1.21 25.03 18.98
C ALA A 443 0.49 24.28 20.11
N LYS A 444 0.34 22.94 19.99
CA LYS A 444 -0.23 22.11 21.08
C LYS A 444 0.60 22.19 22.34
N ARG A 445 1.94 22.12 22.23
CA ARG A 445 2.85 22.23 23.38
C ARG A 445 2.74 23.59 24.06
N ARG A 446 2.67 24.68 23.29
CA ARG A 446 2.49 26.06 23.80
C ARG A 446 1.17 26.23 24.56
N MET A 447 0.10 25.59 24.10
CA MET A 447 -1.17 25.58 24.85
C MET A 447 -1.03 24.92 26.22
N MET A 448 -0.22 23.85 26.35
CA MET A 448 0.04 23.20 27.65
C MET A 448 0.83 24.08 28.61
N MET A 449 1.60 25.04 28.07
CA MET A 449 2.34 26.04 28.83
C MET A 449 1.52 27.30 29.15
N ASN A 450 0.22 27.33 28.77
CA ASN A 450 -0.65 28.51 28.83
C ASN A 450 -0.17 29.70 27.97
N GLU A 451 0.60 29.44 26.91
CA GLU A 451 1.14 30.45 26.00
C GLU A 451 0.27 30.63 24.75
N GLN A 452 -0.96 31.12 24.92
CA GLN A 452 -1.96 31.18 23.85
C GLN A 452 -1.52 32.00 22.63
N SER A 453 -0.88 33.16 22.84
CA SER A 453 -0.40 34.01 21.73
C SER A 453 0.67 33.30 20.89
N SER A 454 1.57 32.55 21.53
CA SER A 454 2.58 31.73 20.85
C SER A 454 1.92 30.58 20.09
N ALA A 455 0.94 29.91 20.69
CA ALA A 455 0.20 28.85 20.01
C ALA A 455 -0.47 29.34 18.72
N LEU A 456 -1.16 30.49 18.76
CA LEU A 456 -1.77 31.10 17.56
C LEU A 456 -0.73 31.46 16.49
N ALA A 457 0.46 31.95 16.88
CA ALA A 457 1.54 32.21 15.95
C ALA A 457 2.03 30.94 15.24
N TYR A 458 2.19 29.84 15.98
CA TYR A 458 2.58 28.55 15.39
C TYR A 458 1.46 27.92 14.55
N LEU A 459 0.19 28.09 14.91
CA LEU A 459 -0.93 27.64 14.06
C LEU A 459 -0.98 28.39 12.73
N ARG A 460 -0.75 29.72 12.74
CA ARG A 460 -0.55 30.49 11.50
C ARG A 460 0.59 29.95 10.67
N LEU A 461 1.72 29.67 11.31
CA LEU A 461 2.90 29.10 10.64
C LEU A 461 2.58 27.73 10.02
N ALA A 462 1.85 26.87 10.72
CA ALA A 462 1.38 25.59 10.19
C ALA A 462 0.52 25.77 8.93
N VAL A 463 -0.42 26.73 8.94
CA VAL A 463 -1.23 27.05 7.74
C VAL A 463 -0.37 27.58 6.59
N VAL A 464 0.62 28.45 6.87
CA VAL A 464 1.59 28.93 5.87
C VAL A 464 2.40 27.78 5.26
N PHE A 465 2.76 26.79 6.07
CA PHE A 465 3.42 25.56 5.63
C PHE A 465 2.48 24.54 4.96
N GLY A 466 1.18 24.84 4.83
CA GLY A 466 0.23 24.03 4.09
C GLY A 466 -0.62 23.10 4.95
N PHE A 467 -0.79 23.36 6.24
CA PHE A 467 -1.76 22.65 7.07
C PHE A 467 -3.19 22.95 6.61
N VAL A 468 -3.95 21.93 6.19
CA VAL A 468 -5.31 22.09 5.63
C VAL A 468 -6.41 21.31 6.36
N ASP A 469 -6.07 20.44 7.33
CA ASP A 469 -7.08 19.65 8.07
C ASP A 469 -7.80 20.50 9.13
N LYS A 470 -8.73 21.34 8.66
CA LYS A 470 -9.57 22.21 9.51
C LYS A 470 -10.34 21.43 10.57
N ALA A 471 -10.77 20.21 10.25
CA ALA A 471 -11.46 19.35 11.19
C ALA A 471 -10.52 18.90 12.32
N ARG A 472 -9.27 18.56 12.02
CA ARG A 472 -8.26 18.26 13.05
C ARG A 472 -7.95 19.49 13.89
N LEU A 473 -7.80 20.66 13.26
CA LEU A 473 -7.54 21.90 13.98
C LEU A 473 -8.66 22.22 14.99
N PHE A 474 -9.92 22.14 14.56
CA PHE A 474 -11.08 22.44 15.40
C PHE A 474 -11.36 21.38 16.48
N ASN A 475 -11.12 20.10 16.21
CA ASN A 475 -11.44 19.03 17.14
C ASN A 475 -10.31 18.69 18.13
N GLU A 476 -9.15 19.35 18.03
CA GLU A 476 -8.02 19.11 18.93
C GLU A 476 -8.31 19.67 20.34
N PRO A 477 -8.34 18.81 21.38
CA PRO A 477 -8.69 19.26 22.73
C PRO A 477 -7.79 20.37 23.28
N ALA A 478 -6.51 20.40 22.88
CA ALA A 478 -5.57 21.44 23.31
C ALA A 478 -5.97 22.86 22.86
N PHE A 479 -6.77 23.00 21.80
CA PHE A 479 -7.16 24.29 21.23
C PHE A 479 -8.54 24.78 21.68
N ILE A 480 -9.31 23.97 22.43
CA ILE A 480 -10.61 24.39 22.98
C ILE A 480 -10.56 25.77 23.66
N PRO A 481 -9.54 26.12 24.49
CA PRO A 481 -9.48 27.43 25.15
C PRO A 481 -9.37 28.64 24.22
N ILE A 482 -9.01 28.45 22.94
CA ILE A 482 -8.84 29.51 21.94
C ILE A 482 -9.91 29.48 20.84
N HIS A 483 -10.96 28.67 20.97
CA HIS A 483 -12.01 28.57 19.95
C HIS A 483 -12.74 29.89 19.68
N ASP A 484 -12.93 30.72 20.70
CA ASP A 484 -13.58 32.04 20.56
C ASP A 484 -12.60 33.14 20.14
N ASN A 485 -11.31 32.82 19.96
CA ASN A 485 -10.32 33.79 19.52
C ASN A 485 -10.50 34.11 18.02
N PRO A 486 -10.65 35.39 17.63
CA PRO A 486 -10.84 35.76 16.22
C PRO A 486 -9.71 35.27 15.29
N GLU A 487 -8.47 35.22 15.77
CA GLU A 487 -7.34 34.72 14.98
C GLU A 487 -7.48 33.21 14.73
N PHE A 488 -7.94 32.43 15.71
CA PHE A 488 -8.16 31.00 15.56
C PHE A 488 -9.31 30.72 14.59
N ILE A 489 -10.42 31.46 14.72
CA ILE A 489 -11.56 31.38 13.79
C ILE A 489 -11.11 31.66 12.36
N GLY A 490 -10.27 32.68 12.15
CA GLY A 490 -9.72 33.02 10.83
C GLY A 490 -8.84 31.93 10.21
N LEU A 491 -8.32 30.97 10.98
CA LEU A 491 -7.59 29.81 10.44
C LEU A 491 -8.53 28.70 9.94
N LEU A 492 -9.81 28.74 10.31
CA LEU A 492 -10.84 27.78 9.91
C LEU A 492 -11.62 28.25 8.68
N GLU A 493 -11.56 29.54 8.34
CA GLU A 493 -12.09 30.13 7.11
C GLU A 493 -11.21 29.78 5.90
#